data_AF-A0A0V8J478-F1
#
_entry.id   AF-A0A0V8J478-F1
#
_cell.length_a   1.000
_cell.length_b   1.000
_cell.length_c   1.000
_cell.angle_alpha   90.00
_cell.angle_beta   90.00
_cell.angle_gamma   90.00
#
_symmetry.space_group_name_H-M   'P 1'
#
loop_
_entity.id
_entity.type
_entity.pdbx_description
1 polymer ?
#
loop_
_entity_poly.entity_id
_entity_poly.type
_entity_poly.pdbx_seq_one_letter_code
_entity_poly.pdbx_strand_id
1 'polypeptide(L)'
;MKKINYVKFVIDVIIAVTFVLFFNKRVLGGMKFHEVAGTAIGVAFLTHMAMNWRWIKNVTRKLFDKKLPGKTRFSYGLNLLLLLCMATIMVSGIFVSRVLFPNVNIGNEGWFKMLHISLSFLSLIIVGIHVGMHWK
;
A
#
# COMPACT_ATOMS: atom_id res chain seq x y z
N MET A 1 -17.86 20.42 -10.21
CA MET A 1 -16.58 19.97 -9.63
C MET A 1 -16.87 19.07 -8.44
N LYS A 2 -16.44 17.79 -8.43
CA LYS A 2 -16.62 16.94 -7.24
C LYS A 2 -15.78 17.54 -6.11
N LYS A 3 -16.40 17.84 -4.96
CA LYS A 3 -15.73 18.43 -3.80
C LYS A 3 -14.56 17.51 -3.42
N ILE A 4 -13.33 17.97 -3.65
CA ILE A 4 -12.13 17.21 -3.26
C ILE A 4 -12.16 17.14 -1.74
N ASN A 5 -12.15 15.93 -1.20
CA ASN A 5 -11.97 15.75 0.23
C ASN A 5 -10.49 16.01 0.50
N TYR A 6 -10.15 17.23 0.92
CA TYR A 6 -8.77 17.65 1.20
C TYR A 6 -8.05 16.68 2.15
N VAL A 7 -8.77 16.13 3.13
CA VAL A 7 -8.21 15.13 4.05
C VAL A 7 -7.77 13.88 3.31
N LYS A 8 -8.60 13.39 2.39
CA LYS A 8 -8.26 12.21 1.57
C LYS A 8 -7.02 12.48 0.73
N PHE A 9 -7.00 13.63 0.05
CA PHE A 9 -5.88 14.01 -0.81
C PHE A 9 -4.57 14.13 -0.02
N VAL A 10 -4.59 14.75 1.16
CA VAL A 10 -3.42 14.88 2.03
C VAL A 10 -2.92 13.49 2.49
N ILE A 11 -3.83 12.60 2.90
CA ILE A 11 -3.46 11.21 3.25
C ILE A 11 -2.82 10.49 2.07
N ASP A 12 -3.42 10.61 0.87
CA ASP A 12 -2.91 9.96 -0.34
C ASP A 12 -1.49 10.46 -0.69
N VAL A 13 -1.24 11.77 -0.57
CA VAL A 13 0.09 12.38 -0.79
C VAL A 13 1.08 11.90 0.26
N ILE A 14 0.72 11.89 1.55
CA ILE A 14 1.59 11.40 2.62
C ILE A 14 1.98 9.94 2.37
N ILE A 15 1.02 9.08 2.05
CA ILE A 15 1.28 7.67 1.74
C ILE A 15 2.23 7.56 0.54
N ALA A 16 1.94 8.27 -0.57
CA ALA A 16 2.76 8.19 -1.77
C ALA A 16 4.21 8.65 -1.53
N VAL A 17 4.39 9.79 -0.87
CA VAL A 17 5.73 10.35 -0.59
C VAL A 17 6.50 9.44 0.37
N THR A 18 5.88 9.03 1.49
CA THR A 18 6.53 8.15 2.46
C THR A 18 6.90 6.79 1.85
N PHE A 19 6.03 6.23 1.01
CA PHE A 19 6.31 4.97 0.31
C PHE A 19 7.55 5.06 -0.59
N VAL A 20 7.73 6.16 -1.33
CA VAL A 20 8.93 6.38 -2.16
C VAL A 20 10.19 6.52 -1.29
N LEU A 21 10.10 7.20 -0.15
CA LEU A 21 11.24 7.37 0.76
C LEU A 21 11.76 6.03 1.31
N PHE A 22 10.92 5.00 1.42
CA PHE A 22 11.33 3.68 1.90
C PHE A 22 12.31 2.92 1.01
N PHE A 23 12.41 3.30 -0.27
CA PHE A 23 13.42 2.73 -1.16
C PHE A 23 14.85 3.17 -0.80
N ASN A 24 15.01 4.19 0.04
CA ASN A 24 16.28 4.58 0.62
C ASN A 24 16.29 4.41 2.14
N LYS A 25 16.90 3.33 2.61
CA LYS A 25 16.98 2.95 4.04
C LYS A 25 17.86 3.87 4.89
N ARG A 26 18.53 4.87 4.31
CA ARG A 26 19.37 5.85 5.03
C ARG A 26 18.66 7.19 5.27
N VAL A 27 17.46 7.36 4.74
CA VAL A 27 16.67 8.59 4.87
C VAL A 27 16.26 8.82 6.33
N LEU A 28 16.29 10.09 6.77
CA LEU A 28 15.67 10.62 7.99
C LEU A 28 15.93 9.79 9.28
N GLY A 29 17.17 9.33 9.50
CA GLY A 29 17.52 8.53 10.69
C GLY A 29 17.63 7.04 10.43
N GLY A 30 17.60 6.63 9.16
CA GLY A 30 18.02 5.31 8.71
C GLY A 30 16.99 4.21 8.99
N MET A 31 17.47 3.05 9.45
CA MET A 31 16.61 1.88 9.70
C MET A 31 15.50 2.15 10.73
N LYS A 32 15.77 2.95 11.77
CA LYS A 32 14.75 3.30 12.77
C LYS A 32 13.55 4.01 12.13
N PHE A 33 13.83 4.98 11.26
CA PHE A 33 12.79 5.70 10.52
C PHE A 33 12.01 4.77 9.61
N HIS A 34 12.71 3.91 8.85
CA HIS A 34 12.06 2.97 7.94
C HIS A 34 11.04 2.07 8.66
N GLU A 35 11.38 1.55 9.85
CA GLU A 35 10.48 0.67 10.60
C GLU A 35 9.31 1.44 11.27
N VAL A 36 9.59 2.61 11.88
CA VAL A 36 8.57 3.45 12.52
C VAL A 36 7.59 4.01 11.50
N ALA A 37 8.09 4.66 10.46
CA ALA A 37 7.26 5.19 9.41
C ALA A 37 6.58 4.06 8.62
N GLY A 38 7.23 2.90 8.46
CA GLY A 38 6.63 1.71 7.85
C GLY A 38 5.40 1.20 8.60
N THR A 39 5.45 1.23 9.92
CA THR A 39 4.30 0.87 10.76
C THR A 39 3.21 1.95 10.69
N ALA A 40 3.60 3.22 10.74
CA ALA A 40 2.66 4.35 10.63
C ALA A 40 1.94 4.40 9.27
N ILE A 41 2.64 4.11 8.16
CA ILE A 41 2.01 4.06 6.83
C ILE A 41 0.97 2.95 6.74
N GLY A 42 1.12 1.85 7.50
CA GLY A 42 0.13 0.79 7.58
C GLY A 42 -1.21 1.30 8.09
N VAL A 43 -1.18 2.13 9.15
CA VAL A 43 -2.39 2.79 9.68
C VAL A 43 -2.98 3.79 8.66
N ALA A 44 -2.12 4.58 8.01
CA ALA A 44 -2.56 5.51 6.98
C ALA A 44 -3.21 4.79 5.78
N PHE A 45 -2.66 3.65 5.37
CA PHE A 45 -3.19 2.81 4.29
C PHE A 45 -4.56 2.20 4.66
N LEU A 46 -4.73 1.71 5.90
CA LEU A 46 -6.04 1.26 6.38
C LEU A 46 -7.06 2.40 6.39
N THR A 47 -6.64 3.61 6.78
CA THR A 47 -7.49 4.80 6.74
C THR A 47 -7.88 5.15 5.31
N HIS A 48 -6.94 5.13 4.37
CA HIS A 48 -7.21 5.30 2.94
C HIS A 48 -8.24 4.28 2.44
N MET A 49 -8.11 3.01 2.82
CA MET A 49 -9.07 1.97 2.44
C MET A 49 -10.46 2.23 3.03
N ALA A 50 -10.55 2.63 4.30
CA ALA A 50 -11.81 2.98 4.96
C ALA A 50 -12.51 4.17 4.29
N MET A 51 -11.75 5.21 3.92
CA MET A 51 -12.27 6.37 3.18
C MET A 51 -12.81 5.99 1.80
N ASN A 52 -12.26 4.94 1.19
CA ASN A 52 -12.69 4.41 -0.11
C ASN A 52 -13.67 3.23 -0.01
N TRP A 53 -14.11 2.86 1.20
CA TRP A 53 -14.91 1.66 1.45
C TRP A 53 -16.20 1.59 0.63
N ARG A 54 -16.89 2.73 0.46
CA ARG A 54 -18.11 2.81 -0.36
C ARG A 54 -17.83 2.40 -1.81
N TRP A 55 -16.71 2.82 -2.38
CA TRP A 55 -16.34 2.45 -3.75
C TRP A 55 -16.03 0.96 -3.82
N ILE A 56 -15.22 0.45 -2.90
CA ILE A 56 -14.87 -0.99 -2.82
C ILE A 56 -16.14 -1.83 -2.77
N LYS A 57 -17.01 -1.57 -1.78
CA LYS A 57 -18.30 -2.28 -1.62
C LYS A 57 -19.17 -2.23 -2.88
N ASN A 58 -19.28 -1.06 -3.52
CA ASN A 58 -20.14 -0.89 -4.69
C ASN A 58 -19.62 -1.64 -5.91
N VAL A 59 -18.30 -1.65 -6.13
CA VAL A 59 -17.69 -2.38 -7.25
C VAL A 59 -17.70 -3.88 -6.98
N THR A 60 -17.39 -4.34 -5.76
CA THR A 60 -17.47 -5.76 -5.38
C THR A 60 -18.86 -6.33 -5.62
N ARG A 61 -19.93 -5.62 -5.21
CA ARG A 61 -21.32 -6.06 -5.43
C ARG A 61 -21.73 -6.16 -6.90
N LYS A 62 -21.08 -5.38 -7.78
CA LYS A 62 -21.40 -5.31 -9.21
C LYS A 62 -20.33 -5.98 -10.09
N LEU A 63 -19.40 -6.73 -9.50
CA LEU A 63 -18.23 -7.24 -10.21
C LEU A 63 -18.62 -8.14 -11.39
N PHE A 64 -19.67 -8.94 -11.21
CA PHE A 64 -20.21 -9.86 -12.23
C PHE A 64 -21.32 -9.24 -13.09
N ASP A 65 -21.74 -7.99 -12.81
CA ASP A 65 -22.74 -7.30 -13.63
C ASP A 65 -22.13 -6.92 -14.98
N LYS A 66 -22.74 -7.37 -16.08
CA LYS A 66 -22.32 -7.07 -17.47
C LYS A 66 -22.29 -5.57 -17.76
N LYS A 67 -23.02 -4.75 -16.99
CA LYS A 67 -23.05 -3.29 -17.14
C LYS A 67 -21.84 -2.58 -16.52
N LEU A 68 -21.01 -3.26 -15.74
CA LEU A 68 -19.83 -2.66 -15.13
C LEU A 68 -18.73 -2.41 -16.17
N PRO A 69 -18.25 -1.16 -16.36
CA PRO A 69 -17.24 -0.86 -17.37
C PRO A 69 -15.96 -1.67 -17.17
N GLY A 70 -15.36 -2.18 -18.26
CA GLY A 70 -14.11 -2.96 -18.21
C GLY A 70 -12.96 -2.26 -17.48
N LYS A 71 -12.81 -0.94 -17.68
CA LYS A 71 -11.83 -0.12 -16.94
C LYS A 71 -12.02 -0.20 -15.41
N THR A 72 -13.27 -0.25 -14.93
CA THR A 72 -13.58 -0.34 -13.49
C THR A 72 -13.23 -1.73 -12.94
N ARG A 73 -13.45 -2.78 -13.73
CA ARG A 73 -13.06 -4.16 -13.36
C ARG A 73 -11.54 -4.30 -13.29
N PHE A 74 -10.82 -3.76 -14.27
CA PHE A 74 -9.36 -3.76 -14.26
C PHE A 74 -8.81 -2.95 -13.06
N SER A 75 -9.34 -1.76 -12.82
CA SER A 75 -9.00 -0.95 -11.62
C SER A 75 -9.26 -1.70 -10.32
N TYR A 76 -10.36 -2.45 -10.22
CA TYR A 76 -10.64 -3.29 -9.04
C TYR A 76 -9.60 -4.40 -8.87
N GLY A 77 -9.26 -5.12 -9.94
CA GLY A 77 -8.22 -6.16 -9.92
C GLY A 77 -6.86 -5.60 -9.53
N LEU A 78 -6.48 -4.45 -10.09
CA LEU A 78 -5.25 -3.73 -9.75
C LEU A 78 -5.22 -3.34 -8.26
N ASN A 79 -6.32 -2.79 -7.74
CA ASN A 79 -6.43 -2.38 -6.34
C ASN A 79 -6.38 -3.58 -5.39
N LEU A 80 -6.99 -4.70 -5.78
CA LEU A 80 -6.92 -5.95 -5.02
C LEU A 80 -5.49 -6.51 -4.99
N LEU A 81 -4.80 -6.52 -6.13
CA LEU A 81 -3.40 -6.93 -6.19
C LEU A 81 -2.51 -6.02 -5.34
N LEU A 82 -2.72 -4.70 -5.40
CA LEU A 82 -2.01 -3.74 -4.58
C LEU A 82 -2.26 -3.98 -3.08
N LEU A 83 -3.50 -4.25 -2.68
CA LEU A 83 -3.84 -4.60 -1.30
C LEU A 83 -3.08 -5.84 -0.82
N LEU A 84 -3.03 -6.90 -1.63
CA LEU A 84 -2.30 -8.12 -1.30
C LEU A 84 -0.79 -7.87 -1.17
N CYS A 85 -0.22 -7.08 -2.08
CA CYS A 85 1.19 -6.70 -2.02
C CYS A 85 1.49 -5.91 -0.75
N MET A 86 0.72 -4.86 -0.48
CA MET A 86 0.89 -4.01 0.70
C MET A 86 0.74 -4.80 2.01
N ALA A 87 -0.26 -5.69 2.10
CA ALA A 87 -0.44 -6.56 3.26
C ALA A 87 0.79 -7.46 3.48
N THR A 88 1.29 -8.08 2.40
CA THR A 88 2.47 -8.97 2.48
C THR A 88 3.73 -8.19 2.84
N ILE A 89 3.92 -6.98 2.31
CA ILE A 89 5.05 -6.09 2.65
C ILE A 89 5.01 -5.71 4.13
N MET A 90 3.84 -5.35 4.68
CA MET A 90 3.72 -5.00 6.10
C MET A 90 4.04 -6.20 7.00
N VAL A 91 3.46 -7.36 6.71
CA VAL A 91 3.69 -8.59 7.49
C VAL A 91 5.16 -9.02 7.42
N SER A 92 5.74 -9.10 6.22
CA SER A 92 7.16 -9.42 6.05
C SER A 92 8.09 -8.36 6.65
N GLY A 93 7.67 -7.10 6.68
CA GLY A 93 8.42 -6.00 7.31
C GLY A 93 8.51 -6.15 8.83
N ILE A 94 7.42 -6.61 9.48
CA ILE A 94 7.43 -6.93 10.91
C ILE A 94 8.41 -8.08 11.19
N PHE A 95 8.44 -9.10 10.33
CA PHE A 95 9.31 -10.27 10.51
C PHE A 95 10.79 -10.03 10.22
N VAL A 96 11.13 -8.98 9.47
CA VAL A 96 12.51 -8.59 9.16
C VAL A 96 12.95 -7.37 9.99
N SER A 97 12.06 -6.84 10.84
CA SER A 97 12.31 -5.70 11.72
C SER A 97 13.44 -6.00 12.70
N ARG A 98 14.35 -5.06 12.86
CA ARG A 98 15.49 -5.17 13.79
C ARG A 98 15.42 -4.18 14.95
N VAL A 99 14.61 -3.12 14.81
CA VAL A 99 14.53 -2.03 15.79
C VAL A 99 13.23 -2.11 16.59
N LEU A 100 12.09 -2.20 15.92
CA LEU A 100 10.77 -2.14 16.59
C LEU A 100 10.29 -3.49 17.11
N PHE A 101 10.56 -4.57 16.37
CA PHE A 101 10.11 -5.91 16.73
C PHE A 101 11.29 -6.90 16.83
N PRO A 102 12.34 -6.61 17.62
CA PRO A 102 13.57 -7.42 17.65
C PRO A 102 13.37 -8.85 18.15
N ASN A 103 12.27 -9.12 18.88
CA ASN A 103 11.97 -10.42 19.47
C ASN A 103 11.10 -11.31 18.57
N VAL A 104 10.68 -10.81 17.40
CA VAL A 104 9.87 -11.59 16.46
C VAL A 104 10.80 -12.34 15.51
N ASN A 105 11.15 -13.57 15.88
CA ASN A 105 11.95 -14.45 15.04
C ASN A 105 11.16 -15.74 14.73
N ILE A 106 10.65 -15.80 13.51
CA ILE A 106 9.90 -16.95 12.98
C ILE A 106 10.75 -17.84 12.06
N GLY A 107 12.07 -17.64 12.04
CA GLY A 107 12.97 -18.30 11.10
C GLY A 107 12.81 -17.81 9.66
N ASN A 108 13.76 -18.18 8.81
CA ASN A 108 13.74 -17.87 7.38
C ASN A 108 13.69 -16.35 7.03
N GLU A 109 14.36 -15.51 7.81
CA GLU A 109 14.47 -14.05 7.57
C GLU A 109 14.87 -13.70 6.14
N GLY A 110 15.74 -14.51 5.52
CA GLY A 110 16.18 -14.33 4.13
C GLY A 110 15.03 -14.37 3.13
N TRP A 111 14.11 -15.32 3.29
CA TRP A 111 12.93 -15.44 2.43
C TRP A 111 11.95 -14.29 2.63
N PHE A 112 11.67 -13.90 3.88
CA PHE A 112 10.81 -12.74 4.16
C PHE A 112 11.42 -11.44 3.63
N LYS A 113 12.74 -11.27 3.75
CA LYS A 113 13.45 -10.12 3.20
C LYS A 113 13.37 -10.09 1.67
N MET A 114 13.55 -11.23 1.02
CA MET A 114 13.40 -11.35 -0.44
C MET A 114 11.98 -10.97 -0.86
N LEU A 115 10.95 -11.54 -0.23
CA LEU A 115 9.56 -11.21 -0.51
C LEU A 115 9.25 -9.72 -0.30
N HIS A 116 9.68 -9.16 0.84
CA HIS A 116 9.47 -7.76 1.19
C HIS A 116 10.04 -6.84 0.09
N ILE A 117 11.27 -7.09 -0.35
CA ILE A 117 11.93 -6.29 -1.39
C ILE A 117 11.24 -6.46 -2.75
N SER A 118 11.02 -7.71 -3.18
CA SER A 118 10.42 -8.00 -4.49
C SER A 118 9.03 -7.39 -4.63
N LEU A 119 8.18 -7.54 -3.60
CA LEU A 119 6.84 -6.97 -3.60
C LEU A 119 6.85 -5.45 -3.47
N SER A 120 7.86 -4.86 -2.80
CA SER A 120 7.99 -3.40 -2.75
C SER A 120 8.21 -2.82 -4.14
N PHE A 121 9.13 -3.39 -4.93
CA PHE A 121 9.36 -2.95 -6.32
C PHE A 121 8.15 -3.20 -7.22
N LEU A 122 7.48 -4.35 -7.08
CA LEU A 122 6.23 -4.61 -7.81
C LEU A 122 5.15 -3.58 -7.44
N SER A 123 5.00 -3.26 -6.15
CA SER A 123 4.04 -2.28 -5.67
C SER A 123 4.34 -0.88 -6.21
N LEU A 124 5.60 -0.51 -6.39
CA LEU A 124 5.97 0.77 -7.01
C LEU A 124 5.41 0.90 -8.44
N ILE A 125 5.52 -0.16 -9.24
CA ILE A 125 4.96 -0.19 -10.60
C ILE A 125 3.42 -0.11 -10.53
N ILE A 126 2.80 -0.92 -9.67
CA ILE A 126 1.33 -0.97 -9.52
C ILE A 126 0.78 0.37 -9.05
N VAL A 127 1.44 1.04 -8.10
CA VAL A 127 1.05 2.38 -7.60
C VAL A 127 1.11 3.41 -8.72
N GLY A 128 2.14 3.38 -9.57
CA GLY A 128 2.21 4.25 -10.75
C GLY A 128 1.01 4.08 -11.68
N ILE A 129 0.65 2.84 -11.99
CA ILE A 129 -0.54 2.52 -12.80
C ILE A 129 -1.82 2.96 -12.09
N HIS A 130 -1.95 2.69 -10.78
CA HIS A 130 -3.10 3.07 -9.97
C HIS A 130 -3.34 4.58 -10.01
N VAL A 131 -2.32 5.38 -9.69
CA VAL A 131 -2.41 6.84 -9.70
C VAL A 131 -2.77 7.34 -11.11
N GLY A 132 -2.09 6.85 -12.16
CA GLY A 132 -2.37 7.25 -13.54
C GLY A 132 -3.78 6.91 -14.01
N MET A 133 -4.33 5.77 -13.60
CA MET A 133 -5.70 5.36 -13.95
C MET A 133 -6.78 6.24 -13.31
N HIS A 134 -6.49 6.75 -12.10
CA HIS A 134 -7.38 7.54 -11.27
C HIS A 134 -7.16 9.05 -11.40
N TRP A 135 -6.17 9.49 -12.17
CA TRP A 135 -5.89 10.89 -12.48
C TRP A 135 -7.00 11.48 -13.36
N LYS A 136 -7.94 12.21 -12.74
CA LYS A 136 -9.05 12.92 -13.38
C LYS A 136 -9.44 14.15 -12.58
#